data_AF-A0A396ZYW4-F1
#
_entry.id   AF-A0A396ZYW4-F1
#
_cell.length_a   1.000
_cell.length_b   1.000
_cell.length_c   1.000
_cell.angle_alpha   90.00
_cell.angle_beta   90.00
_cell.angle_gamma   90.00
#
_symmetry.space_group_name_H-M   'P 1'
#
loop_
_entity.id
_entity.type
_entity.pdbx_description
1 polymer ?
#
loop_
_entity_poly.entity_id
_entity_poly.type
_entity_poly.pdbx_seq_one_letter_code
_entity_poly.pdbx_strand_id
1 'polypeptide(L)'
;MVIVLISLSVLATAVTAGSVTELPESVTKLIDYGTHPCDDFYQYACGAWYKNAVIPPDEPKIDTSYYKILIENEAVLKKIYSNNTTKLGEFYNSCLDTATLSSLGLTPLEDSFKAIRSANTTLDLLVVAGELAKNGIPAFVDINSRADDKDSTKNALFGFRAPLSLDRSYYTTPSKWDTVEAEFKVYIAAVLQLAGYTAEQAAAAVPVIIRFE
;
A
#
# COMPACT_ATOMS: atom_id res chain seq x y z
N MET A 1 -69.63 36.30 -5.56
CA MET A 1 -69.30 34.90 -5.87
C MET A 1 -67.98 34.85 -6.61
N VAL A 2 -66.89 34.50 -5.92
CA VAL A 2 -65.73 33.82 -6.52
C VAL A 2 -65.18 32.93 -5.41
N ILE A 3 -65.39 31.62 -5.54
CA ILE A 3 -64.83 30.59 -4.66
C ILE A 3 -63.54 30.13 -5.34
N VAL A 4 -62.39 30.38 -4.72
CA VAL A 4 -61.10 29.87 -5.18
C VAL A 4 -60.84 28.54 -4.48
N LEU A 5 -60.99 27.45 -5.22
CA LEU A 5 -60.64 26.10 -4.81
C LEU A 5 -59.14 25.90 -5.01
N ILE A 6 -58.39 25.77 -3.91
CA ILE A 6 -56.98 25.35 -3.96
C ILE A 6 -56.99 23.82 -4.05
N SER A 7 -56.64 23.29 -5.22
CA SER A 7 -56.49 21.86 -5.46
C SER A 7 -55.24 21.34 -4.73
N LEU A 8 -55.45 20.56 -3.67
CA LEU A 8 -54.41 19.76 -3.04
C LEU A 8 -54.26 18.46 -3.84
N SER A 9 -53.24 18.35 -4.68
CA SER A 9 -52.87 17.07 -5.28
C SER A 9 -51.37 17.01 -5.54
N VAL A 10 -50.63 16.75 -4.47
CA VAL A 10 -49.29 16.13 -4.57
C VAL A 10 -49.49 14.65 -4.27
N LEU A 11 -49.56 13.86 -5.34
CA LEU A 11 -49.56 12.41 -5.27
C LEU A 11 -48.14 11.96 -4.91
N ALA A 12 -47.84 11.85 -3.62
CA ALA A 12 -46.62 11.21 -3.16
C ALA A 12 -46.77 9.69 -3.30
N THR A 13 -46.43 9.14 -4.46
CA THR A 13 -46.08 7.73 -4.58
C THR A 13 -44.71 7.54 -3.93
N ALA A 14 -44.69 7.46 -2.60
CA ALA A 14 -43.55 6.91 -1.89
C ALA A 14 -43.46 5.43 -2.31
N VAL A 15 -42.46 5.14 -3.12
CA VAL A 15 -42.03 3.78 -3.46
C VAL A 15 -41.93 3.01 -2.14
N THR A 16 -42.72 1.95 -1.98
CA THR A 16 -42.52 0.95 -0.93
C THR A 16 -41.23 0.20 -1.23
N ALA A 17 -40.08 0.85 -1.02
CA ALA A 17 -38.89 0.13 -0.64
C ALA A 17 -39.25 -0.52 0.69
N GLY A 18 -39.29 -1.85 0.73
CA GLY A 18 -39.65 -2.58 1.94
C GLY A 18 -38.86 -2.02 3.13
N SER A 19 -39.56 -1.45 4.11
CA SER A 19 -38.92 -0.95 5.31
C SER A 19 -38.24 -2.14 5.98
N VAL A 20 -36.90 -2.15 6.02
CA VAL A 20 -36.15 -3.08 6.85
C VAL A 20 -36.52 -2.74 8.29
N THR A 21 -37.44 -3.50 8.89
CA THR A 21 -37.93 -3.25 10.25
C THR A 21 -36.92 -3.71 11.30
N GLU A 22 -36.01 -4.61 10.94
CA GLU A 22 -34.99 -5.17 11.82
C GLU A 22 -33.66 -5.30 11.09
N LEU A 23 -32.58 -4.82 11.72
CA LEU A 23 -31.23 -4.98 11.22
C LEU A 23 -30.72 -6.40 11.52
N PRO A 24 -29.90 -7.00 10.65
CA PRO A 24 -29.32 -8.32 10.92
C PRO A 24 -28.42 -8.26 12.16
N GLU A 25 -28.28 -9.40 12.83
CA GLU A 25 -27.48 -9.52 14.06
C GLU A 25 -26.03 -9.06 13.88
N SER A 26 -25.46 -9.30 12.70
CA SER A 26 -24.12 -8.84 12.33
C SER A 26 -23.96 -7.33 12.36
N VAL A 27 -25.05 -6.57 12.22
CA VAL A 27 -25.08 -5.11 12.28
C VAL A 27 -25.45 -4.65 13.68
N THR A 28 -26.47 -5.25 14.32
CA THR A 28 -26.91 -4.80 15.66
C THR A 28 -25.82 -4.96 16.72
N LYS A 29 -24.93 -5.95 16.58
CA LYS A 29 -23.76 -6.13 17.45
C LYS A 29 -22.71 -5.03 17.37
N LEU A 30 -22.74 -4.20 16.32
CA LEU A 30 -21.77 -3.10 16.12
C LEU A 30 -22.26 -1.78 16.75
N ILE A 31 -23.56 -1.65 16.97
CA ILE A 31 -24.24 -0.41 17.34
C ILE A 31 -24.07 -0.10 18.83
N ASP A 32 -23.66 1.13 19.14
CA ASP A 32 -23.71 1.72 20.47
C ASP A 32 -25.00 2.54 20.64
N TYR A 33 -26.06 1.87 21.11
CA TYR A 33 -27.37 2.50 21.35
C TYR A 33 -27.36 3.62 22.40
N GLY A 34 -26.26 3.80 23.15
CA GLY A 34 -26.09 4.91 24.08
C GLY A 34 -25.72 6.25 23.40
N THR A 35 -25.31 6.22 22.13
CA THR A 35 -24.95 7.43 21.37
C THR A 35 -26.09 7.84 20.45
N HIS A 36 -26.44 9.13 20.43
CA HIS A 36 -27.49 9.60 19.53
C HIS A 36 -26.96 9.67 18.08
N PRO A 37 -27.64 9.05 17.09
CA PRO A 37 -27.12 8.94 15.72
C PRO A 37 -26.96 10.29 15.01
N CYS A 38 -27.69 11.33 15.40
CA CYS A 38 -27.55 12.67 14.81
C CYS A 38 -26.37 13.47 15.37
N ASP A 39 -25.78 13.03 16.50
CA ASP A 39 -24.68 13.73 17.15
C ASP A 39 -23.34 13.15 16.68
N ASP A 40 -23.22 11.82 16.70
CA ASP A 40 -22.08 11.07 16.18
C ASP A 40 -22.55 9.74 15.61
N PHE A 41 -22.78 9.72 14.29
CA PHE A 41 -23.25 8.52 13.61
C PHE A 41 -22.20 7.40 13.58
N TYR A 42 -20.90 7.73 13.59
CA TYR A 42 -19.84 6.72 13.60
C TYR A 42 -19.85 5.99 14.95
N GLN A 43 -19.89 6.75 16.05
CA GLN A 43 -19.95 6.16 17.38
C GLN A 43 -21.28 5.41 17.59
N TYR A 44 -22.41 5.90 17.09
CA TYR A 44 -23.65 5.13 17.12
C TYR A 44 -23.53 3.82 16.33
N ALA A 45 -23.08 3.85 15.08
CA ALA A 45 -23.12 2.67 14.21
C ALA A 45 -22.00 1.64 14.52
N CYS A 46 -20.85 2.10 15.02
CA CYS A 46 -19.66 1.27 15.19
C CYS A 46 -19.15 1.21 16.64
N GLY A 47 -19.72 1.99 17.55
CA GLY A 47 -19.15 2.20 18.89
C GLY A 47 -19.06 0.94 19.74
N ALA A 48 -19.97 -0.02 19.60
CA ALA A 48 -19.88 -1.28 20.34
C ALA A 48 -18.73 -2.15 19.80
N TRP A 49 -18.49 -2.14 18.48
CA TRP A 49 -17.32 -2.79 17.91
C TRP A 49 -16.03 -2.07 18.30
N TYR A 50 -15.99 -0.75 18.16
CA TYR A 50 -14.81 0.07 18.42
C TYR A 50 -14.27 -0.11 19.83
N LYS A 51 -15.15 -0.22 20.84
CA LYS A 51 -14.77 -0.48 22.25
C LYS A 51 -14.08 -1.82 22.46
N ASN A 52 -14.37 -2.82 21.62
CA ASN A 52 -13.90 -4.20 21.78
C ASN A 52 -12.82 -4.59 20.76
N ALA A 53 -12.61 -3.77 19.74
CA ALA A 53 -11.67 -4.02 18.67
C ALA A 53 -10.22 -3.99 19.20
N VAL A 54 -9.46 -5.05 18.93
CA VAL A 54 -8.02 -5.13 19.26
C VAL A 54 -7.25 -5.26 17.95
N ILE A 55 -6.35 -4.32 17.68
CA ILE A 55 -5.43 -4.40 16.54
C ILE A 55 -4.35 -5.44 16.90
N PRO A 56 -4.22 -6.55 16.14
CA PRO A 56 -3.14 -7.51 16.36
C PRO A 56 -1.74 -6.87 16.23
N PRO A 57 -0.71 -7.39 16.91
CA PRO A 57 0.63 -6.77 16.88
C PRO A 57 1.29 -6.69 15.50
N ASP A 58 0.92 -7.59 14.60
CA ASP A 58 1.41 -7.70 13.23
C ASP A 58 0.55 -6.93 12.21
N GLU A 59 -0.53 -6.30 12.66
CA GLU A 59 -1.47 -5.60 11.79
C GLU A 59 -1.44 -4.09 12.04
N PRO A 60 -1.39 -3.25 11.00
CA PRO A 60 -1.44 -1.80 11.16
C PRO A 60 -2.82 -1.29 11.56
N LYS A 61 -3.88 -2.06 11.29
CA LYS A 61 -5.28 -1.69 11.56
C LYS A 61 -6.19 -2.91 11.50
N ILE A 62 -7.42 -2.76 11.98
CA ILE A 62 -8.54 -3.67 11.73
C ILE A 62 -9.80 -2.87 11.38
N ASP A 63 -10.72 -3.49 10.65
CA ASP A 63 -12.05 -2.96 10.39
C ASP A 63 -13.05 -4.12 10.22
N THR A 64 -14.33 -3.79 10.08
CA THR A 64 -15.41 -4.76 9.84
C THR A 64 -15.69 -5.01 8.35
N SER A 65 -14.94 -4.37 7.45
CA SER A 65 -15.17 -4.35 6.01
C SER A 65 -13.95 -4.85 5.24
N TYR A 66 -13.17 -3.95 4.65
CA TYR A 66 -12.10 -4.26 3.71
C TYR A 66 -10.98 -5.09 4.34
N TYR A 67 -10.55 -4.76 5.56
CA TYR A 67 -9.47 -5.47 6.22
C TYR A 67 -9.87 -6.87 6.63
N LYS A 68 -11.10 -7.03 7.15
CA LYS A 68 -11.65 -8.34 7.46
C LYS A 68 -11.71 -9.23 6.21
N ILE A 69 -12.22 -8.69 5.11
CA ILE A 69 -12.28 -9.41 3.83
C ILE A 69 -10.87 -9.76 3.32
N LEU A 70 -9.89 -8.88 3.50
CA LEU A 70 -8.51 -9.14 3.11
C LEU A 70 -7.94 -10.35 3.85
N ILE A 71 -8.10 -10.41 5.18
CA ILE A 71 -7.64 -11.54 6.01
C ILE A 71 -8.33 -12.85 5.58
N GLU A 72 -9.65 -12.82 5.40
CA GLU A 72 -10.43 -14.00 4.97
C GLU A 72 -10.00 -14.47 3.58
N ASN A 73 -9.76 -13.55 2.65
CA ASN A 73 -9.25 -13.86 1.32
C ASN A 73 -7.84 -14.45 1.39
N GLU A 74 -6.95 -13.89 2.21
CA GLU A 74 -5.59 -14.41 2.37
C GLU A 74 -5.60 -15.86 2.85
N ALA A 75 -6.48 -16.22 3.80
CA ALA A 75 -6.64 -17.60 4.24
C ALA A 75 -7.05 -18.55 3.10
N VAL A 76 -7.97 -18.11 2.23
CA VAL A 76 -8.38 -18.87 1.04
C VAL A 76 -7.23 -18.98 0.04
N LEU A 77 -6.51 -17.89 -0.23
CA LEU A 77 -5.39 -17.85 -1.17
C LEU A 77 -4.23 -18.75 -0.70
N LYS A 78 -3.89 -18.73 0.59
CA LYS A 78 -2.89 -19.63 1.19
C LYS A 78 -3.24 -21.10 0.93
N LYS A 79 -4.52 -21.47 1.05
CA LYS A 79 -4.99 -22.83 0.73
C LYS A 79 -4.78 -23.16 -0.75
N ILE A 80 -5.06 -22.23 -1.66
CA ILE A 80 -4.85 -22.41 -3.10
C ILE A 80 -3.37 -22.58 -3.43
N TYR A 81 -2.51 -21.72 -2.90
CA TYR A 81 -1.08 -21.68 -3.23
C TYR A 81 -0.28 -22.80 -2.56
N SER A 82 -0.76 -23.35 -1.45
CA SER A 82 -0.10 -24.49 -0.77
C SER A 82 0.00 -25.76 -1.62
N ASN A 83 -0.72 -25.83 -2.75
CA ASN A 83 -0.61 -26.94 -3.70
C ASN A 83 0.63 -26.78 -4.61
N ASN A 84 1.69 -27.50 -4.28
CA ASN A 84 3.02 -27.45 -4.94
C ASN A 84 3.09 -28.07 -6.35
N THR A 85 1.96 -28.30 -7.02
CA THR A 85 1.91 -28.90 -8.37
C THR A 85 1.77 -27.87 -9.49
N THR A 86 1.67 -26.59 -9.14
CA THR A 86 1.53 -25.49 -10.09
C THR A 86 2.74 -24.56 -10.00
N LYS A 87 3.08 -23.87 -11.10
CA LYS A 87 4.10 -22.82 -11.08
C LYS A 87 3.85 -21.75 -10.01
N LEU A 88 2.58 -21.48 -9.73
CA LEU A 88 2.17 -20.56 -8.67
C LEU A 88 2.50 -21.11 -7.28
N GLY A 89 2.28 -22.40 -7.05
CA GLY A 89 2.67 -23.08 -5.81
C GLY A 89 4.19 -23.15 -5.64
N GLU A 90 4.94 -23.47 -6.70
CA GLU A 90 6.41 -23.44 -6.70
C GLU A 90 6.95 -22.04 -6.35
N PHE A 91 6.39 -21.00 -6.97
CA PHE A 91 6.75 -19.61 -6.69
C PHE A 91 6.39 -19.17 -5.27
N TYR A 92 5.23 -19.58 -4.76
CA TYR A 92 4.83 -19.30 -3.39
C TYR A 92 5.77 -20.00 -2.39
N ASN A 93 6.09 -21.26 -2.63
CA ASN A 93 6.99 -22.03 -1.75
C ASN A 93 8.44 -21.52 -1.80
N SER A 94 8.91 -20.96 -2.93
CA SER A 94 10.24 -20.34 -2.97
C SER A 94 10.35 -19.10 -2.09
N CYS A 95 9.25 -18.37 -1.87
CA CYS A 95 9.19 -17.26 -0.91
C CYS A 95 9.24 -17.75 0.55
N LEU A 96 8.71 -18.94 0.82
CA LEU A 96 8.66 -19.52 2.18
C LEU A 96 9.92 -20.30 2.58
N ASP A 97 10.77 -20.69 1.63
CA ASP A 97 12.00 -21.43 1.90
C ASP A 97 13.11 -20.52 2.47
N THR A 98 12.92 -20.12 3.72
CA THR A 98 13.86 -19.25 4.43
C THR A 98 15.24 -19.87 4.62
N ALA A 99 15.34 -21.20 4.60
CA ALA A 99 16.62 -21.90 4.70
C ALA A 99 17.46 -21.68 3.44
N THR A 100 16.87 -21.88 2.26
CA THR A 100 17.52 -21.58 0.98
C THR A 100 17.83 -20.09 0.85
N LEU A 101 16.88 -19.20 1.17
CA LEU A 101 17.09 -17.75 1.12
C LEU A 101 18.26 -17.31 2.03
N SER A 102 18.34 -17.84 3.26
CA SER A 102 19.44 -17.53 4.19
C SER A 102 20.79 -18.05 3.70
N SER A 103 20.79 -19.24 3.08
CA SER A 103 22.01 -19.84 2.50
C SER A 103 22.53 -19.05 1.31
N LEU A 104 21.63 -18.56 0.44
CA LEU A 104 21.99 -17.75 -0.73
C LEU A 104 22.50 -16.36 -0.35
N GLY A 105 22.01 -15.78 0.75
CA GLY A 105 22.42 -14.45 1.20
C GLY A 105 22.31 -13.41 0.08
N LEU A 106 23.41 -12.72 -0.21
CA LEU A 106 23.47 -11.68 -1.25
C LEU A 106 23.84 -12.20 -2.64
N THR A 107 24.20 -13.47 -2.79
CA THR A 107 24.72 -14.00 -4.05
C THR A 107 23.82 -13.71 -5.26
N PRO A 108 22.47 -13.81 -5.17
CA PRO A 108 21.59 -13.45 -6.28
C PRO A 108 21.65 -11.97 -6.72
N LEU A 109 22.22 -11.07 -5.90
CA LEU A 109 22.29 -9.63 -6.15
C LEU A 109 23.69 -9.17 -6.62
N GLU A 110 24.70 -10.05 -6.60
CA GLU A 110 26.10 -9.68 -6.85
C GLU A 110 26.32 -8.99 -8.19
N ASP A 111 25.74 -9.50 -9.27
CA ASP A 111 25.87 -8.92 -10.61
C ASP A 111 25.26 -7.52 -10.68
N SER A 112 24.12 -7.31 -10.03
CA SER A 112 23.47 -5.99 -9.95
C SER A 112 24.33 -5.00 -9.17
N PHE A 113 24.87 -5.42 -8.02
CA PHE A 113 25.78 -4.58 -7.23
C PHE A 113 27.06 -4.26 -8.00
N LYS A 114 27.62 -5.23 -8.73
CA LYS A 114 28.80 -5.02 -9.56
C LYS A 114 28.52 -4.01 -10.67
N ALA A 115 27.39 -4.14 -11.36
CA ALA A 115 27.00 -3.20 -12.41
C ALA A 115 26.87 -1.77 -11.86
N ILE A 116 26.16 -1.59 -10.74
CA ILE A 116 25.99 -0.28 -10.08
C ILE A 116 27.35 0.30 -9.66
N ARG A 117 28.20 -0.49 -8.99
CA ARG A 117 29.51 -0.03 -8.48
C ARG A 117 30.53 0.25 -9.58
N SER A 118 30.34 -0.30 -10.77
CA SER A 118 31.26 -0.12 -11.91
C SER A 118 30.88 1.08 -12.80
N ALA A 119 29.73 1.71 -12.57
CA ALA A 119 29.31 2.90 -13.31
C ALA A 119 30.14 4.12 -12.87
N ASN A 120 30.98 4.64 -13.76
CA ASN A 120 31.92 5.74 -13.46
C ASN A 120 31.47 7.08 -14.05
N THR A 121 30.46 7.07 -14.91
CA THR A 121 29.88 8.27 -15.51
C THR A 121 28.38 8.30 -15.31
N THR A 122 27.78 9.48 -15.43
CA THR A 122 26.33 9.63 -15.44
C THR A 122 25.68 8.78 -16.52
N LEU A 123 26.31 8.64 -17.69
CA LEU A 123 25.79 7.81 -18.77
C LEU A 123 25.81 6.32 -18.39
N ASP A 124 26.91 5.82 -17.81
CA ASP A 124 26.98 4.43 -17.33
C ASP A 124 25.89 4.16 -16.29
N LEU A 125 25.68 5.10 -15.37
CA LEU A 125 24.66 4.98 -14.34
C LEU A 125 23.24 4.94 -14.92
N LEU A 126 22.96 5.75 -15.95
CA LEU A 126 21.67 5.71 -16.65
C LEU A 126 21.46 4.41 -17.44
N VAL A 127 22.53 3.83 -18.01
CA VAL A 127 22.46 2.51 -18.66
C VAL A 127 22.14 1.43 -17.62
N VAL A 128 22.82 1.44 -16.48
CA VAL A 128 22.54 0.51 -15.37
C VAL A 128 21.10 0.67 -14.87
N ALA A 129 20.64 1.91 -14.68
CA ALA A 129 19.26 2.20 -14.30
C ALA A 129 18.25 1.62 -15.30
N GLY A 130 18.53 1.69 -16.60
CA GLY A 130 17.71 1.09 -17.65
C GLY A 130 17.64 -0.44 -17.55
N GLU A 131 18.75 -1.12 -17.25
CA GLU A 131 18.76 -2.57 -17.03
C GLU A 131 18.03 -2.99 -15.76
N LEU A 132 18.15 -2.21 -14.68
CA LEU A 132 17.40 -2.43 -13.44
C LEU A 132 15.88 -2.23 -13.66
N ALA A 133 15.48 -1.24 -14.46
CA ALA A 133 14.08 -0.98 -14.77
C ALA A 133 13.42 -2.16 -15.52
N LYS A 134 14.16 -2.88 -16.38
CA LYS A 134 13.66 -4.11 -17.03
C LYS A 134 13.31 -5.22 -16.01
N ASN A 135 13.94 -5.19 -14.85
CA ASN A 135 13.70 -6.12 -13.74
C ASN A 135 12.73 -5.55 -12.69
N GLY A 136 12.01 -4.47 -13.02
CA GLY A 136 11.02 -3.86 -12.13
C GLY A 136 11.60 -2.95 -11.04
N ILE A 137 12.86 -2.52 -11.19
CA ILE A 137 13.54 -1.62 -10.25
C ILE A 137 13.81 -0.29 -10.97
N PRO A 138 12.83 0.63 -11.04
CA PRO A 138 13.06 1.93 -11.67
C PRO A 138 14.02 2.79 -10.84
N ALA A 139 14.97 3.44 -11.51
CA ALA A 139 15.85 4.44 -10.92
C ALA A 139 15.78 5.73 -11.75
N PHE A 140 15.68 6.88 -11.07
CA PHE A 140 15.52 8.23 -11.63
C PHE A 140 14.20 8.49 -12.37
N VAL A 141 13.82 7.60 -13.30
CA VAL A 141 12.56 7.66 -14.06
C VAL A 141 11.95 6.25 -14.09
N ASP A 142 10.68 6.15 -13.72
CA ASP A 142 9.91 4.92 -13.92
C ASP A 142 9.31 4.93 -15.33
N ILE A 143 9.83 4.08 -16.20
CA ILE A 143 9.42 4.00 -17.60
C ILE A 143 8.46 2.83 -17.75
N ASN A 144 7.20 3.11 -18.07
CA ASN A 144 6.22 2.07 -18.33
C ASN A 144 5.32 2.38 -19.53
N SER A 145 4.69 1.34 -20.05
CA SER A 145 3.77 1.40 -21.20
C SER A 145 2.34 1.33 -20.70
N ARG A 146 1.50 2.27 -21.13
CA ARG A 146 0.05 2.24 -20.90
C ARG A 146 -0.70 2.81 -22.11
N ALA A 147 -2.02 2.73 -22.08
CA ALA A 147 -2.86 3.32 -23.11
C ALA A 147 -2.56 4.83 -23.30
N ASP A 148 -2.48 5.28 -24.55
CA ASP A 148 -2.27 6.68 -24.89
C ASP A 148 -3.49 7.50 -24.45
N ASP A 149 -3.24 8.62 -23.76
CA ASP A 149 -4.30 9.52 -23.25
C ASP A 149 -5.15 10.14 -24.36
N LYS A 150 -4.61 10.25 -25.58
CA LYS A 150 -5.31 10.78 -26.76
C LYS A 150 -5.92 9.70 -27.62
N ASP A 151 -5.48 8.45 -27.50
CA ASP A 151 -5.94 7.31 -28.29
C ASP A 151 -5.79 6.00 -27.51
N SER A 152 -6.83 5.64 -26.76
CA SER A 152 -6.81 4.46 -25.91
C SER A 152 -6.73 3.12 -26.66
N THR A 153 -6.73 3.13 -28.00
CA THR A 153 -6.49 1.94 -28.83
C THR A 153 -5.00 1.67 -29.05
N LYS A 154 -4.13 2.61 -28.65
CA LYS A 154 -2.67 2.51 -28.75
C LYS A 154 -2.04 2.51 -27.38
N ASN A 155 -0.85 1.91 -27.30
CA ASN A 155 0.04 2.10 -26.17
C ASN A 155 1.02 3.24 -26.47
N ALA A 156 1.35 4.01 -25.43
CA ALA A 156 2.42 4.98 -25.44
C ALA A 156 3.39 4.69 -24.29
N LEU A 157 4.63 5.12 -24.48
CA LEU A 157 5.65 5.07 -23.44
C LEU A 157 5.55 6.32 -22.58
N PHE A 158 5.56 6.14 -21.27
CA PHE A 158 5.49 7.22 -20.29
C PHE A 158 6.67 7.14 -19.35
N GLY A 159 7.22 8.32 -19.00
CA GLY A 159 8.17 8.48 -17.91
C GLY A 159 7.47 9.06 -16.70
N PHE A 160 7.47 8.32 -15.61
CA PHE A 160 6.93 8.74 -14.31
C PHE A 160 8.05 9.06 -13.35
N ARG A 161 7.69 9.80 -12.30
CA ARG A 161 8.57 10.01 -11.15
C ARG A 161 8.90 8.65 -10.54
N ALA A 162 10.19 8.35 -10.40
CA ALA A 162 10.62 7.17 -9.66
C ALA A 162 10.12 7.22 -8.20
N PRO A 163 9.85 6.06 -7.57
CA PRO A 163 9.48 6.02 -6.16
C PRO A 163 10.54 6.69 -5.27
N LEU A 164 10.08 7.35 -4.21
CA LEU A 164 10.94 7.81 -3.12
C LEU A 164 10.85 6.80 -1.98
N SER A 165 11.89 6.71 -1.16
CA SER A 165 11.90 5.81 0.01
C SER A 165 10.81 6.16 1.04
N LEU A 166 10.42 7.44 1.13
CA LEU A 166 9.29 7.92 1.94
C LEU A 166 8.30 8.72 1.10
N ASP A 167 7.11 8.99 1.64
CA ASP A 167 6.20 9.93 1.00
C ASP A 167 6.83 11.33 0.87
N ARG A 168 6.53 12.04 -0.23
CA ARG A 168 7.10 13.36 -0.53
C ARG A 168 6.91 14.37 0.62
N SER A 169 5.83 14.25 1.40
CA SER A 169 5.59 15.16 2.51
C SER A 169 6.62 15.05 3.64
N TYR A 170 7.31 13.92 3.80
CA TYR A 170 8.41 13.79 4.75
C TYR A 170 9.63 14.62 4.36
N TYR A 171 9.93 14.75 3.07
CA TYR A 171 11.07 15.57 2.60
C TYR A 171 10.74 17.07 2.50
N THR A 172 9.46 17.42 2.46
CA THR A 172 9.01 18.80 2.22
C THR A 172 8.40 19.48 3.44
N THR A 173 8.15 18.74 4.52
CA THR A 173 7.56 19.25 5.77
C THR A 173 8.48 18.92 6.95
N PRO A 174 9.22 19.90 7.51
CA PRO A 174 10.20 19.65 8.58
C PRO A 174 9.61 18.89 9.78
N SER A 175 8.42 19.27 10.25
CA SER A 175 7.80 18.59 11.39
C SER A 175 7.42 17.13 11.13
N LYS A 176 7.28 16.71 9.86
CA LYS A 176 7.10 15.29 9.51
C LYS A 176 8.44 14.58 9.40
N TRP A 177 9.44 15.24 8.82
CA TRP A 177 10.82 14.72 8.78
C TRP A 177 11.33 14.39 10.19
N ASP A 178 11.10 15.30 11.13
CA ASP A 178 11.53 15.18 12.52
C ASP A 178 11.00 13.90 13.21
N THR A 179 9.88 13.33 12.74
CA THR A 179 9.29 12.11 13.32
C THR A 179 9.90 10.81 12.78
N VAL A 180 10.71 10.86 11.73
CA VAL A 180 11.25 9.66 11.06
C VAL A 180 12.75 9.72 10.81
N GLU A 181 13.37 10.90 10.88
CA GLU A 181 14.77 11.10 10.47
C GLU A 181 15.74 10.14 11.18
N ALA A 182 15.59 9.99 12.50
CA ALA A 182 16.51 9.18 13.30
C ALA A 182 16.46 7.71 12.87
N GLU A 183 15.26 7.13 12.80
CA GLU A 183 15.01 5.76 12.41
C GLU A 183 15.36 5.52 10.93
N PHE A 184 15.09 6.49 10.07
CA PHE A 184 15.38 6.37 8.64
C PHE A 184 16.89 6.35 8.36
N LYS A 185 17.68 7.16 9.07
CA LYS A 185 19.15 7.10 9.02
C LYS A 185 19.68 5.73 9.44
N VAL A 186 19.13 5.16 10.52
CA VAL A 186 19.49 3.82 10.99
C VAL A 186 19.13 2.77 9.95
N TYR A 187 17.93 2.85 9.37
CA TYR A 187 17.46 1.95 8.32
C TYR A 187 18.39 1.95 7.10
N ILE A 188 18.71 3.12 6.55
CA ILE A 188 19.62 3.23 5.38
C ILE A 188 20.99 2.61 5.72
N ALA A 189 21.56 2.95 6.87
CA ALA A 189 22.86 2.42 7.28
C ALA A 189 22.85 0.89 7.45
N ALA A 190 21.77 0.33 8.00
CA ALA A 190 21.61 -1.11 8.18
C ALA A 190 21.48 -1.83 6.83
N VAL A 191 20.66 -1.31 5.91
CA VAL A 191 20.49 -1.90 4.56
C VAL A 191 21.81 -1.86 3.78
N LEU A 192 22.57 -0.77 3.85
CA LEU A 192 23.89 -0.68 3.19
C LEU A 192 24.89 -1.68 3.78
N GLN A 193 24.93 -1.83 5.10
CA GLN A 193 25.80 -2.83 5.74
C GLN A 193 25.40 -4.26 5.35
N LEU A 194 24.08 -4.55 5.30
CA LEU A 194 23.57 -5.80 4.78
C LEU A 194 23.95 -6.02 3.31
N ALA A 195 24.12 -4.96 2.52
CA ALA A 195 24.61 -5.01 1.13
C ALA A 195 26.15 -5.06 1.02
N GLY A 196 26.87 -5.22 2.13
CA GLY A 196 28.32 -5.41 2.19
C GLY A 196 29.16 -4.14 2.29
N TYR A 197 28.55 -2.98 2.61
CA TYR A 197 29.31 -1.77 2.95
C TYR A 197 29.89 -1.86 4.37
N THR A 198 31.05 -1.28 4.62
CA THR A 198 31.55 -1.12 6.00
C THR A 198 30.68 -0.11 6.76
N ALA A 199 30.74 -0.14 8.09
CA ALA A 199 30.01 0.82 8.93
C ALA A 199 30.38 2.28 8.58
N GLU A 200 31.64 2.55 8.27
CA GLU A 200 32.14 3.87 7.89
C GLU A 200 31.59 4.31 6.53
N GLN A 201 31.59 3.40 5.54
CA GLN A 201 31.05 3.70 4.22
C GLN A 201 29.54 3.93 4.28
N ALA A 202 28.81 3.11 5.04
CA ALA A 202 27.38 3.26 5.24
C ALA A 202 27.05 4.60 5.92
N ALA A 203 27.76 4.94 7.00
CA ALA A 203 27.57 6.21 7.70
C ALA A 203 27.83 7.43 6.81
N ALA A 204 28.86 7.37 5.95
CA ALA A 204 29.17 8.43 5.00
C ALA A 204 28.11 8.57 3.88
N ALA A 205 27.49 7.45 3.46
CA ALA A 205 26.50 7.43 2.39
C ALA A 205 25.12 7.95 2.81
N VAL A 206 24.72 7.74 4.08
CA VAL A 206 23.40 8.15 4.61
C VAL A 206 23.03 9.62 4.28
N PRO A 207 23.84 10.64 4.62
CA PRO A 207 23.48 12.03 4.32
C PRO A 207 23.49 12.34 2.82
N VAL A 208 24.24 11.60 2.01
CA VAL A 208 24.27 11.76 0.55
C VAL A 208 22.97 11.25 -0.07
N ILE A 209 22.50 10.08 0.37
CA ILE A 209 21.24 9.47 -0.10
C ILE A 209 20.06 10.36 0.28
N ILE A 210 19.97 10.77 1.56
CA ILE A 210 18.87 11.62 2.04
C ILE A 210 18.82 12.96 1.29
N ARG A 211 19.98 13.54 0.96
CA ARG A 211 20.04 14.79 0.21
C ARG A 211 19.70 14.63 -1.28
N PHE A 212 19.94 13.45 -1.83
CA PHE A 212 19.65 13.14 -3.23
C PHE A 212 18.14 12.97 -3.46
N GLU A 213 17.45 12.34 -2.51
CA GLU A 213 15.97 12.24 -2.48
C GLU A 213 15.29 13.58 -2.18
#